data_AF-A0A2N5VY68-F1
#
_entry.id   AF-A0A2N5VY68-F1
#
_cell.length_a   1.000
_cell.length_b   1.000
_cell.length_c   1.000
_cell.angle_alpha   90.00
_cell.angle_beta   90.00
_cell.angle_gamma   90.00
#
_symmetry.space_group_name_H-M   'P 1'
#
loop_
_entity.id
_entity.type
_entity.pdbx_description
1 polymer ?
#
loop_
_entity_poly.entity_id
_entity_poly.type
_entity_poly.pdbx_seq_one_letter_code
_entity_poly.pdbx_strand_id
1 'polypeptide(L)'
;MAEPAAGTYGRRFNLMARPAGHQAGTSCRRNAARREASQDTLERSRDGKNGKALRSRLGLRAAAEVGQSCPSNPLPPQDPSSLFELSFFDLLTMAVGKNKRLSKGKKGIKKKVADPFTRKDWYDVKAPSMFENRNAGKTFTNRSAGMKNANDSLKGRIIELSLADLNKDEEQAFRKIKLRVDEVQGKNCLTNFHGMDFTSDKLRSLVRKWQTLIEAHIDIRTTDGYLLRLFTIAFTKRRPNQIKKTTYAKSSQIREIRQKMFEIINRETSACDLKELVSKFVPEVIGREIEKACQGIYPLQNVYVRKAKILKAPKYDQNKLFELHGESGGDEAGKKVVGEFKEPTPLASV
;
A
#
# COMPACT_ATOMS: atom_id res chain seq x y z
N MET A 1 2.22 -18.69 -85.06
CA MET A 1 3.35 -19.58 -84.71
C MET A 1 3.69 -19.33 -83.25
N ALA A 2 3.70 -20.26 -82.31
CA ALA A 2 3.06 -21.55 -82.11
C ALA A 2 3.26 -21.82 -80.59
N GLU A 3 2.17 -21.95 -79.83
CA GLU A 3 2.13 -22.85 -78.67
C GLU A 3 2.04 -24.30 -79.22
N PRO A 4 2.32 -25.42 -78.48
CA PRO A 4 1.68 -25.69 -77.18
C PRO A 4 2.29 -26.74 -76.19
N ALA A 5 1.60 -26.87 -75.04
CA ALA A 5 1.13 -28.08 -74.33
C ALA A 5 2.08 -29.10 -73.63
N ALA A 6 1.86 -29.19 -72.31
CA ALA A 6 1.40 -30.35 -71.51
C ALA A 6 2.04 -31.76 -71.66
N GLY A 7 2.37 -32.38 -70.52
CA GLY A 7 2.70 -33.81 -70.43
C GLY A 7 2.72 -34.34 -68.99
N THR A 8 1.57 -34.85 -68.55
CA THR A 8 1.31 -35.59 -67.31
C THR A 8 1.84 -37.03 -67.33
N TYR A 9 2.45 -37.55 -66.24
CA TYR A 9 2.45 -38.96 -65.80
C TYR A 9 3.02 -38.98 -64.36
N GLY A 10 2.50 -39.65 -63.32
CA GLY A 10 1.46 -40.66 -63.27
C GLY A 10 1.91 -41.93 -62.51
N ARG A 11 1.91 -41.87 -61.18
CA ARG A 11 1.58 -42.96 -60.21
C ARG A 11 2.60 -44.05 -59.79
N ARG A 12 2.44 -44.41 -58.50
CA ARG A 12 2.49 -45.76 -57.85
C ARG A 12 3.88 -46.29 -57.43
N PHE A 13 4.08 -47.04 -56.34
CA PHE A 13 3.34 -47.44 -55.11
C PHE A 13 4.35 -48.30 -54.31
N ASN A 14 4.47 -48.15 -52.98
CA ASN A 14 4.65 -49.23 -51.98
C ASN A 14 4.93 -48.59 -50.61
N LEU A 15 4.00 -48.64 -49.65
CA LEU A 15 3.56 -49.73 -48.76
C LEU A 15 4.51 -50.07 -47.60
N MET A 16 3.93 -49.91 -46.40
CA MET A 16 4.15 -50.65 -45.15
C MET A 16 5.45 -50.44 -44.36
N ALA A 17 5.33 -49.77 -43.20
CA ALA A 17 5.29 -50.48 -41.91
C ALA A 17 5.02 -49.51 -40.74
N ARG A 18 3.85 -49.66 -40.13
CA ARG A 18 3.59 -49.48 -38.69
C ARG A 18 3.65 -50.90 -38.08
N PRO A 19 4.00 -51.14 -36.79
CA PRO A 19 3.12 -50.70 -35.69
C PRO A 19 3.77 -50.42 -34.31
N ALA A 20 2.91 -49.85 -33.44
CA ALA A 20 2.89 -49.87 -31.95
C ALA A 20 4.07 -49.25 -31.18
N GLY A 21 3.94 -48.39 -30.17
CA GLY A 21 2.81 -48.03 -29.30
C GLY A 21 3.16 -48.34 -27.85
N HIS A 22 3.47 -47.31 -27.03
CA HIS A 22 3.30 -47.20 -25.57
C HIS A 22 3.87 -45.82 -25.13
N GLN A 23 3.06 -44.80 -24.87
CA GLN A 23 2.46 -44.44 -23.57
C GLN A 23 3.46 -44.36 -22.39
N ALA A 24 4.01 -43.17 -22.14
CA ALA A 24 4.30 -42.63 -20.80
C ALA A 24 4.75 -41.17 -20.91
N GLY A 25 4.18 -40.26 -20.10
CA GLY A 25 4.74 -38.91 -19.93
C GLY A 25 3.79 -37.79 -19.53
N THR A 26 2.47 -37.99 -19.51
CA THR A 26 1.54 -37.06 -18.85
C THR A 26 1.46 -37.35 -17.35
N SER A 27 2.53 -37.06 -16.60
CA SER A 27 2.50 -37.06 -15.12
C SER A 27 3.03 -35.77 -14.48
N CYS A 28 3.74 -34.89 -15.20
CA CYS A 28 4.32 -33.68 -14.58
C CYS A 28 3.39 -32.45 -14.50
N ARG A 29 2.29 -32.37 -15.26
CA ARG A 29 1.39 -31.20 -15.22
C ARG A 29 0.22 -31.29 -14.23
N ARG A 30 -0.01 -32.45 -13.59
CA ARG A 30 -1.01 -32.56 -12.50
C ARG A 30 -0.43 -32.29 -11.11
N ASN A 31 0.88 -32.46 -10.91
CA ASN A 31 1.50 -32.26 -9.60
C ASN A 31 1.84 -30.78 -9.27
N ALA A 32 1.93 -29.90 -10.29
CA ALA A 32 2.08 -28.46 -10.06
C ALA A 32 0.74 -27.82 -9.62
N ALA A 33 -0.35 -28.16 -10.29
CA ALA A 33 -1.69 -27.67 -9.94
C ALA A 33 -2.23 -28.22 -8.60
N ARG A 34 -1.69 -29.36 -8.11
CA ARG A 34 -2.05 -29.94 -6.80
C ARG A 34 -1.26 -29.35 -5.63
N ARG A 35 -0.11 -28.70 -5.89
CA ARG A 35 0.69 -27.98 -4.88
C ARG A 35 0.20 -26.56 -4.62
N GLU A 36 -0.42 -25.90 -5.61
CA GLU A 36 -1.05 -24.58 -5.41
C GLU A 36 -2.42 -24.70 -4.75
N ALA A 37 -3.21 -25.74 -5.06
CA ALA A 37 -4.49 -26.00 -4.40
C ALA A 37 -4.38 -26.47 -2.93
N SER A 38 -3.19 -26.91 -2.50
CA SER A 38 -2.93 -27.33 -1.11
C SER A 38 -2.47 -26.19 -0.19
N GLN A 39 -2.00 -25.06 -0.73
CA GLN A 39 -1.68 -23.87 0.07
C GLN A 39 -2.94 -23.01 0.33
N ASP A 40 -3.83 -22.88 -0.66
CA ASP A 40 -5.10 -22.15 -0.50
C ASP A 40 -6.11 -22.85 0.43
N THR A 41 -6.03 -24.18 0.56
CA THR A 41 -6.88 -24.94 1.51
C THR A 41 -6.36 -24.92 2.95
N LEU A 42 -5.07 -24.61 3.15
CA LEU A 42 -4.45 -24.47 4.48
C LEU A 42 -4.60 -23.06 5.07
N GLU A 43 -4.74 -22.03 4.24
CA GLU A 43 -5.08 -20.67 4.72
C GLU A 43 -6.57 -20.54 5.05
N ARG A 44 -7.47 -21.21 4.31
CA ARG A 44 -8.89 -21.30 4.72
C ARG A 44 -9.14 -22.16 5.96
N SER A 45 -8.21 -23.04 6.35
CA SER A 45 -8.36 -23.84 7.58
C SER A 45 -7.82 -23.15 8.84
N ARG A 46 -7.08 -22.04 8.71
CA ARG A 46 -6.57 -21.27 9.87
C ARG A 46 -7.55 -20.22 10.38
N ASP A 47 -8.45 -19.73 9.53
CA ASP A 47 -9.53 -18.82 9.94
C ASP A 47 -10.79 -19.56 10.46
N GLY A 48 -10.83 -20.89 10.34
CA GLY A 48 -11.99 -21.72 10.72
C GLY A 48 -11.86 -22.50 12.04
N LYS A 49 -10.73 -22.41 12.76
CA LYS A 49 -10.44 -23.27 13.94
C LYS A 49 -10.22 -22.56 15.27
N ASN A 50 -10.57 -21.28 15.39
CA ASN A 50 -10.65 -20.58 16.69
C ASN A 50 -12.10 -20.24 17.08
N GLY A 51 -13.04 -21.15 16.85
CA GLY A 51 -14.46 -20.87 17.08
C GLY A 51 -15.32 -22.03 17.57
N LYS A 52 -14.74 -23.15 18.04
CA LYS A 52 -15.51 -24.28 18.61
C LYS A 52 -14.74 -25.01 19.72
N ALA A 53 -14.58 -24.36 20.87
CA ALA A 53 -14.44 -25.04 22.16
C ALA A 53 -14.57 -23.99 23.26
N LEU A 54 -15.81 -23.73 23.69
CA LEU A 54 -16.24 -23.28 25.02
C LEU A 54 -17.66 -22.71 24.91
N ARG A 55 -18.59 -23.62 24.62
CA ARG A 55 -20.00 -23.44 24.96
C ARG A 55 -20.39 -24.57 25.90
N SER A 56 -20.14 -24.35 27.18
CA SER A 56 -20.86 -25.01 28.27
C SER A 56 -20.78 -24.15 29.52
N ARG A 57 -21.60 -23.08 29.55
CA ARG A 57 -22.61 -22.93 30.61
C ARG A 57 -23.28 -21.55 30.50
N LEU A 58 -24.62 -21.63 30.42
CA LEU A 58 -25.58 -20.64 30.89
C LEU A 58 -25.58 -19.32 30.11
N GLY A 59 -26.65 -18.86 29.48
CA GLY A 59 -28.04 -19.24 29.59
C GLY A 59 -28.84 -18.00 29.23
N LEU A 60 -29.67 -18.14 28.20
CA LEU A 60 -30.89 -17.38 27.92
C LEU A 60 -30.80 -15.91 27.45
N ARG A 61 -31.33 -15.78 26.21
CA ARG A 61 -32.31 -14.79 25.71
C ARG A 61 -31.82 -13.37 25.42
N ALA A 62 -32.34 -12.64 24.45
CA ALA A 62 -33.05 -12.82 23.16
C ALA A 62 -33.44 -11.39 22.71
N ALA A 63 -33.57 -11.18 21.40
CA ALA A 63 -34.28 -10.08 20.69
C ALA A 63 -33.59 -8.69 20.71
N ALA A 64 -33.16 -8.14 19.56
CA ALA A 64 -33.95 -7.45 18.49
C ALA A 64 -34.40 -6.05 18.97
N GLU A 65 -34.37 -4.93 18.23
CA GLU A 65 -34.16 -4.58 16.82
C GLU A 65 -34.05 -3.02 16.76
N VAL A 66 -33.50 -2.47 15.66
CA VAL A 66 -33.89 -1.23 14.94
C VAL A 66 -33.92 0.15 15.66
N GLY A 67 -33.23 1.12 15.03
CA GLY A 67 -33.91 2.37 14.64
C GLY A 67 -33.65 3.66 15.43
N GLN A 68 -32.88 4.54 14.81
CA GLN A 68 -33.14 5.98 14.59
C GLN A 68 -33.54 6.95 15.73
N SER A 69 -32.80 8.06 15.70
CA SER A 69 -33.22 9.46 15.90
C SER A 69 -33.52 9.98 17.31
N CYS A 70 -32.87 11.12 17.59
CA CYS A 70 -33.17 12.06 18.66
C CYS A 70 -34.65 12.50 18.65
N PRO A 71 -35.15 12.99 19.78
CA PRO A 71 -35.40 14.44 19.79
C PRO A 71 -35.09 15.17 21.11
N SER A 72 -34.98 16.47 20.88
CA SER A 72 -35.06 17.65 21.75
C SER A 72 -35.95 17.58 23.01
N ASN A 73 -35.46 18.29 24.03
CA ASN A 73 -36.16 18.93 25.17
C ASN A 73 -37.52 19.60 24.79
N PRO A 74 -38.41 20.09 25.71
CA PRO A 74 -38.14 20.45 27.11
C PRO A 74 -39.31 20.37 28.14
N LEU A 75 -38.99 20.78 29.39
CA LEU A 75 -39.80 21.38 30.47
C LEU A 75 -40.68 20.53 31.44
N PRO A 76 -40.59 20.79 32.76
CA PRO A 76 -41.46 20.26 33.82
C PRO A 76 -42.59 21.25 34.20
N PRO A 77 -43.64 20.77 34.90
CA PRO A 77 -44.04 21.42 36.17
C PRO A 77 -44.51 20.40 37.23
N GLN A 78 -44.00 20.52 38.47
CA GLN A 78 -44.66 21.06 39.67
C GLN A 78 -45.43 20.03 40.51
N ASP A 79 -45.07 20.00 41.80
CA ASP A 79 -45.63 19.29 42.96
C ASP A 79 -47.11 19.72 43.26
N PRO A 80 -47.77 19.42 44.41
CA PRO A 80 -47.44 18.60 45.58
C PRO A 80 -48.63 17.78 46.14
N SER A 81 -48.46 17.26 47.37
CA SER A 81 -49.48 16.90 48.38
C SER A 81 -50.06 15.48 48.28
N SER A 82 -49.64 14.57 49.19
CA SER A 82 -50.24 14.31 50.52
C SER A 82 -51.26 13.16 50.38
N LEU A 83 -51.28 12.08 51.18
CA LEU A 83 -51.43 12.03 52.63
C LEU A 83 -51.65 10.54 53.02
N PHE A 84 -51.22 10.15 54.25
CA PHE A 84 -51.66 8.98 55.05
C PHE A 84 -51.36 7.55 54.48
N GLU A 85 -50.92 6.53 55.23
CA GLU A 85 -51.07 6.24 56.66
C GLU A 85 -50.00 5.23 57.16
N LEU A 86 -49.76 5.30 58.47
CA LEU A 86 -48.77 4.62 59.33
C LEU A 86 -49.10 3.12 59.52
N SER A 87 -48.17 2.22 59.83
CA SER A 87 -47.58 2.10 61.18
C SER A 87 -46.72 0.82 61.26
N PHE A 88 -45.59 0.85 61.98
CA PHE A 88 -45.30 -0.01 63.14
C PHE A 88 -43.84 0.17 63.64
N PHE A 89 -43.73 0.37 64.95
CA PHE A 89 -42.65 -0.01 65.88
C PHE A 89 -41.42 0.90 66.15
N ASP A 90 -41.55 1.59 67.29
CA ASP A 90 -40.69 1.59 68.48
C ASP A 90 -39.37 2.38 68.57
N LEU A 91 -39.38 3.25 69.60
CA LEU A 91 -38.33 4.05 70.22
C LEU A 91 -37.53 3.22 71.24
N LEU A 92 -36.21 3.48 71.37
CA LEU A 92 -35.61 4.23 72.50
C LEU A 92 -34.06 4.17 72.47
N THR A 93 -33.46 5.36 72.32
CA THR A 93 -32.26 5.94 72.98
C THR A 93 -31.19 5.06 73.67
N MET A 94 -29.90 5.25 73.34
CA MET A 94 -28.90 6.02 74.14
C MET A 94 -27.43 5.76 73.71
N ALA A 95 -26.59 6.76 74.00
CA ALA A 95 -25.15 6.73 74.25
C ALA A 95 -24.17 7.19 73.14
N VAL A 96 -23.80 8.45 73.30
CA VAL A 96 -22.65 9.20 72.79
C VAL A 96 -21.31 8.49 73.06
N GLY A 97 -20.39 8.54 72.08
CA GLY A 97 -18.95 8.61 72.37
C GLY A 97 -18.06 7.52 71.74
N LYS A 98 -17.42 7.87 70.62
CA LYS A 98 -15.98 7.61 70.34
C LYS A 98 -15.59 8.21 68.99
N ASN A 99 -14.87 9.34 69.04
CA ASN A 99 -14.15 9.92 67.91
C ASN A 99 -13.18 8.90 67.31
N LYS A 100 -13.54 8.30 66.18
CA LYS A 100 -12.56 7.67 65.29
C LYS A 100 -12.18 8.68 64.23
N ARG A 101 -11.19 9.53 64.56
CA ARG A 101 -10.38 10.25 63.57
C ARG A 101 -9.71 9.20 62.68
N LEU A 102 -10.41 8.76 61.64
CA LEU A 102 -9.76 8.17 60.47
C LEU A 102 -9.17 9.36 59.72
N SER A 103 -7.87 9.55 59.94
CA SER A 103 -6.98 10.38 59.15
C SER A 103 -7.45 10.38 57.70
N LYS A 104 -7.66 11.57 57.12
CA LYS A 104 -7.86 11.77 55.69
C LYS A 104 -6.78 10.99 54.93
N GLY A 105 -7.09 9.74 54.60
CA GLY A 105 -6.33 8.93 53.66
C GLY A 105 -6.33 9.74 52.39
N LYS A 106 -5.12 10.12 51.96
CA LYS A 106 -4.85 10.95 50.79
C LYS A 106 -5.63 10.37 49.60
N LYS A 107 -6.83 10.91 49.38
CA LYS A 107 -7.76 10.54 48.30
C LYS A 107 -6.92 10.60 47.04
N GLY A 108 -6.72 9.44 46.42
CA GLY A 108 -5.67 9.18 45.44
C GLY A 108 -5.49 10.38 44.53
N ILE A 109 -4.23 10.84 44.41
CA ILE A 109 -3.80 11.90 43.51
C ILE A 109 -4.52 11.68 42.19
N LYS A 110 -5.59 12.45 41.95
CA LYS A 110 -6.22 12.55 40.64
C LYS A 110 -5.11 13.10 39.78
N LYS A 111 -4.43 12.21 39.03
CA LYS A 111 -3.49 12.62 37.98
C LYS A 111 -4.21 13.74 37.25
N LYS A 112 -3.65 14.97 37.29
CA LYS A 112 -4.18 16.08 36.51
C LYS A 112 -4.48 15.50 35.14
N VAL A 113 -5.72 15.64 34.67
CA VAL A 113 -6.13 15.22 33.33
C VAL A 113 -5.36 16.14 32.38
N ALA A 114 -4.12 15.78 32.10
CA ALA A 114 -3.23 16.49 31.23
C ALA A 114 -3.65 16.15 29.81
N ASP A 115 -3.89 17.18 29.00
CA ASP A 115 -4.27 17.02 27.61
C ASP A 115 -3.23 16.12 26.89
N PRO A 116 -3.66 14.99 26.29
CA PRO A 116 -2.79 14.11 25.53
C PRO A 116 -1.96 14.79 24.45
N PHE A 117 -2.39 15.94 23.89
CA PHE A 117 -1.63 16.68 22.87
C PHE A 117 -0.38 17.38 23.43
N THR A 118 -0.35 17.70 24.72
CA THR A 118 0.83 18.34 25.34
C THR A 118 2.08 17.45 25.36
N ARG A 119 1.88 16.13 25.22
CA ARG A 119 2.96 15.12 25.21
C ARG A 119 3.46 14.78 23.82
N LYS A 120 2.89 15.38 22.78
CA LYS A 120 3.23 15.10 21.38
C LYS A 120 4.16 16.18 20.84
N ASP A 121 5.15 15.74 20.09
CA ASP A 121 6.05 16.63 19.36
C ASP A 121 5.83 16.49 17.86
N TRP A 122 6.01 17.61 17.16
CA TRP A 122 5.86 17.73 15.72
C TRP A 122 7.20 17.49 15.02
N TYR A 123 7.14 16.71 13.96
CA TYR A 123 8.25 16.36 13.08
C TYR A 123 7.88 16.73 11.64
N ASP A 124 8.84 17.25 10.89
CA ASP A 124 8.67 17.62 9.49
C ASP A 124 9.03 16.43 8.60
N VAL A 125 8.18 16.09 7.65
CA VAL A 125 8.42 14.99 6.70
C VAL A 125 9.09 15.54 5.46
N LYS A 126 10.24 14.98 5.12
CA LYS A 126 11.02 15.35 3.94
C LYS A 126 10.89 14.31 2.84
N ALA A 127 10.46 14.77 1.68
CA ALA A 127 10.43 13.99 0.44
C ALA A 127 11.84 13.96 -0.21
N PRO A 128 12.19 12.87 -0.91
CA PRO A 128 13.48 12.73 -1.59
C PRO A 128 13.67 13.78 -2.72
N SER A 129 14.92 14.04 -3.08
CA SER A 129 15.35 15.11 -4.02
C SER A 129 14.81 14.99 -5.46
N MET A 130 14.26 13.84 -5.80
CA MET A 130 13.56 13.56 -7.06
C MET A 130 12.24 14.34 -7.24
N PHE A 131 11.73 14.96 -6.17
CA PHE A 131 10.56 15.83 -6.20
C PHE A 131 10.98 17.28 -5.96
N GLU A 132 10.26 18.22 -6.55
CA GLU A 132 10.57 19.65 -6.43
C GLU A 132 10.33 20.14 -5.00
N ASN A 133 9.16 19.82 -4.43
CA ASN A 133 8.80 20.17 -3.07
C ASN A 133 9.29 19.11 -2.09
N ARG A 134 10.36 19.46 -1.36
CA ARG A 134 10.92 18.58 -0.33
C ARG A 134 10.08 18.49 0.94
N ASN A 135 9.20 19.46 1.21
CA ASN A 135 8.39 19.45 2.43
C ASN A 135 7.05 18.78 2.16
N ALA A 136 6.87 17.56 2.67
CA ALA A 136 5.65 16.77 2.50
C ALA A 136 4.60 17.04 3.60
N GLY A 137 4.93 17.84 4.61
CA GLY A 137 4.05 18.17 5.72
C GLY A 137 4.61 17.79 7.08
N LYS A 138 3.74 17.75 8.10
CA LYS A 138 4.13 17.49 9.49
C LYS A 138 3.44 16.25 10.04
N THR A 139 4.18 15.48 10.84
CA THR A 139 3.64 14.34 11.58
C THR A 139 3.93 14.54 13.06
N PHE A 140 2.98 14.15 13.91
CA PHE A 140 3.20 14.18 15.35
C PHE A 140 3.44 12.76 15.88
N THR A 141 4.24 12.68 16.94
CA THR A 141 4.48 11.45 17.71
C THR A 141 4.56 11.80 19.18
N ASN A 142 4.28 10.83 20.05
CA ASN A 142 4.49 11.01 21.47
C ASN A 142 5.98 11.23 21.76
N ARG A 143 6.28 12.10 22.73
CA ARG A 143 7.62 12.23 23.31
C ARG A 143 8.14 10.89 23.79
N SER A 144 9.44 10.67 23.63
CA SER A 144 10.11 9.49 24.18
C SER A 144 9.90 9.44 25.69
N ALA A 145 9.32 8.34 26.17
CA ALA A 145 9.00 8.15 27.58
C ALA A 145 9.31 6.70 27.98
N GLY A 146 10.23 6.54 28.93
CA GLY A 146 10.70 5.23 29.38
C GLY A 146 11.29 4.42 28.22
N MET A 147 10.79 3.20 28.02
CA MET A 147 11.30 2.26 27.01
C MET A 147 10.77 2.50 25.58
N LYS A 148 9.82 3.43 25.39
CA LYS A 148 9.23 3.71 24.07
C LYS A 148 9.90 4.94 23.47
N ASN A 149 10.69 4.72 22.41
CA ASN A 149 11.36 5.78 21.68
C ASN A 149 10.43 6.39 20.61
N ALA A 150 10.43 7.72 20.49
CA ALA A 150 9.67 8.43 19.46
C ALA A 150 10.14 8.06 18.04
N ASN A 151 11.45 7.84 17.86
CA ASN A 151 12.04 7.53 16.56
C ASN A 151 11.53 6.19 16.01
N ASP A 152 11.44 5.17 16.86
CA ASP A 152 10.94 3.84 16.47
C ASP A 152 9.46 3.89 16.05
N SER A 153 8.68 4.76 16.71
CA SER A 153 7.27 4.99 16.37
C SER A 153 7.07 5.81 15.08
N LEU A 154 8.09 6.53 14.62
CA LEU A 154 8.08 7.32 13.38
C LEU A 154 8.54 6.47 12.19
N LYS A 155 9.54 5.63 12.39
CA LYS A 155 10.05 4.71 11.36
C LYS A 155 8.95 3.74 10.92
N GLY A 156 8.94 3.42 9.64
CA GLY A 156 7.96 2.51 9.05
C GLY A 156 6.57 3.11 8.79
N ARG A 157 6.33 4.39 9.13
CA ARG A 157 5.10 5.07 8.72
C ARG A 157 5.08 5.26 7.21
N ILE A 158 3.97 4.87 6.58
CA ILE A 158 3.72 5.08 5.16
C ILE A 158 2.77 6.27 5.02
N ILE A 159 3.23 7.27 4.30
CA ILE A 159 2.51 8.51 4.03
C ILE A 159 2.12 8.47 2.56
N GLU A 160 0.83 8.67 2.30
CA GLU A 160 0.30 8.78 0.94
C GLU A 160 0.16 10.27 0.59
N LEU A 161 0.82 10.70 -0.47
CA LEU A 161 0.80 12.08 -0.96
C LEU A 161 0.40 12.10 -2.43
N SER A 162 -0.22 13.20 -2.87
CA SER A 162 -0.44 13.44 -4.29
C SER A 162 0.87 13.85 -4.96
N LEU A 163 1.08 13.47 -6.22
CA LEU A 163 2.21 13.96 -7.01
C LEU A 163 2.09 15.46 -7.27
N ALA A 164 0.87 16.00 -7.39
CA ALA A 164 0.64 17.43 -7.56
C ALA A 164 1.20 18.26 -6.38
N ASP A 165 1.10 17.75 -5.15
CA ASP A 165 1.66 18.44 -3.98
C ASP A 165 3.20 18.41 -3.98
N LEU A 166 3.79 17.39 -4.63
CA LEU A 166 5.23 17.17 -4.67
C LEU A 166 5.94 17.92 -5.82
N ASN A 167 5.30 18.09 -6.98
CA ASN A 167 5.89 18.79 -8.15
C ASN A 167 5.13 20.05 -8.57
N LYS A 168 4.13 20.52 -7.81
CA LYS A 168 3.27 21.67 -8.17
C LYS A 168 2.54 21.56 -9.53
N ASP A 169 2.49 20.36 -10.12
CA ASP A 169 1.80 20.10 -11.37
C ASP A 169 0.40 19.53 -11.10
N GLU A 170 -0.64 20.36 -11.29
CA GLU A 170 -2.03 19.96 -11.04
C GLU A 170 -2.52 18.84 -11.96
N GLU A 171 -2.01 18.76 -13.20
CA GLU A 171 -2.41 17.74 -14.17
C GLU A 171 -2.10 16.32 -13.69
N GLN A 172 -1.10 16.16 -12.82
CA GLN A 172 -0.63 14.88 -12.30
C GLN A 172 -1.23 14.52 -10.93
N ALA A 173 -2.30 15.21 -10.50
CA ALA A 173 -2.98 14.97 -9.23
C ALA A 173 -3.59 13.56 -9.10
N PHE A 174 -3.76 12.83 -10.21
CA PHE A 174 -4.34 11.48 -10.19
C PHE A 174 -3.37 10.40 -9.68
N ARG A 175 -2.12 10.74 -9.36
CA ARG A 175 -1.15 9.78 -8.80
C ARG A 175 -0.91 10.01 -7.33
N LYS A 176 -1.01 8.92 -6.57
CA LYS A 176 -0.66 8.84 -5.17
C LYS A 176 0.69 8.15 -5.02
N ILE A 177 1.62 8.83 -4.37
CA ILE A 177 2.94 8.32 -4.06
C ILE A 177 2.94 7.91 -2.59
N LYS A 178 3.45 6.71 -2.32
CA LYS A 178 3.62 6.18 -0.97
C LYS A 178 5.07 6.35 -0.56
N LEU A 179 5.29 7.19 0.44
CA LEU A 179 6.58 7.46 1.02
C LEU A 179 6.67 6.79 2.39
N ARG A 180 7.69 5.98 2.62
CA ARG A 180 7.96 5.35 3.92
C ARG A 180 9.02 6.15 4.66
N VAL A 181 8.79 6.44 5.94
CA VAL A 181 9.82 7.04 6.81
C VAL A 181 10.82 5.96 7.22
N ASP A 182 12.09 6.11 6.82
CA ASP A 182 13.15 5.16 7.16
C ASP A 182 14.09 5.69 8.26
N GLU A 183 14.41 6.99 8.25
CA GLU A 183 15.27 7.62 9.26
C GLU A 183 14.69 8.94 9.79
N VAL A 184 15.03 9.27 11.04
CA VAL A 184 14.67 10.53 11.67
C VAL A 184 15.95 11.27 12.07
N GLN A 185 16.14 12.46 11.53
CA GLN A 185 17.24 13.36 11.82
C GLN A 185 16.75 14.54 12.65
N GLY A 186 16.93 14.47 13.96
CA GLY A 186 16.40 15.49 14.87
C GLY A 186 14.88 15.59 14.73
N LYS A 187 14.40 16.65 14.08
CA LYS A 187 12.97 16.89 13.81
C LYS A 187 12.54 16.55 12.37
N ASN A 188 13.47 16.19 11.49
CA ASN A 188 13.20 15.87 10.09
C ASN A 188 13.09 14.36 9.90
N CYS A 189 12.00 13.90 9.30
CA CYS A 189 11.79 12.51 8.90
C CYS A 189 12.18 12.35 7.44
N LEU A 190 13.24 11.59 7.16
CA LEU A 190 13.64 11.25 5.79
C LEU A 190 12.81 10.09 5.28
N THR A 191 12.27 10.27 4.08
CA THR A 191 11.40 9.27 3.45
C THR A 191 12.01 8.62 2.22
N ASN A 192 11.60 7.38 1.98
CA ASN A 192 11.95 6.59 0.81
C ASN A 192 10.69 6.24 0.01
N PHE A 193 10.85 6.00 -1.28
CA PHE A 193 9.76 5.55 -2.14
C PHE A 193 9.36 4.12 -1.77
N HIS A 194 8.08 3.88 -1.47
CA HIS A 194 7.53 2.57 -1.16
C HIS A 194 6.64 2.01 -2.28
N GLY A 195 5.93 2.90 -2.98
CA GLY A 195 5.05 2.50 -4.07
C GLY A 195 4.27 3.65 -4.65
N MET A 196 3.52 3.35 -5.70
CA MET A 196 2.69 4.30 -6.42
C MET A 196 1.33 3.66 -6.68
N ASP A 197 0.27 4.45 -6.55
CA ASP A 197 -1.11 4.05 -6.82
C ASP A 197 -1.81 5.16 -7.61
N PHE A 198 -2.77 4.78 -8.45
CA PHE A 198 -3.68 5.74 -9.06
C PHE A 198 -4.83 6.10 -8.11
N THR A 199 -5.38 7.31 -8.25
CA THR A 199 -6.64 7.69 -7.61
C THR A 199 -7.81 6.88 -8.20
N SER A 200 -8.84 6.64 -7.38
CA SER A 200 -9.98 5.81 -7.78
C SER A 200 -10.87 6.47 -8.84
N ASP A 201 -10.97 7.79 -8.81
CA ASP A 201 -11.67 8.64 -9.77
C ASP A 201 -11.08 8.50 -11.17
N LYS A 202 -9.76 8.68 -11.33
CA LYS A 202 -9.10 8.51 -12.62
C LYS A 202 -9.26 7.10 -13.16
N LEU A 203 -9.05 6.06 -12.34
CA LEU A 203 -9.23 4.68 -12.77
C LEU A 203 -10.65 4.40 -13.28
N ARG A 204 -11.68 4.87 -12.56
CA ARG A 204 -13.09 4.70 -12.97
C ARG A 204 -13.43 5.49 -14.23
N SER A 205 -12.82 6.66 -14.44
CA SER A 205 -13.04 7.49 -15.62
C SER A 205 -12.48 6.89 -16.91
N LEU A 206 -11.35 6.17 -16.80
CA LEU A 206 -10.70 5.50 -17.94
C LEU A 206 -11.48 4.27 -18.43
N VAL A 207 -12.11 3.53 -17.51
CA VAL A 207 -12.87 2.32 -17.83
C VAL A 207 -14.23 2.70 -18.41
N ARG A 208 -14.29 2.74 -19.75
CA ARG A 208 -15.52 2.96 -20.52
C ARG A 208 -15.96 1.69 -21.25
N LYS A 209 -17.26 1.64 -21.60
CA LYS A 209 -17.82 0.57 -22.45
C LYS A 209 -17.29 0.69 -23.90
N TRP A 210 -17.44 -0.38 -24.68
CA TRP A 210 -17.14 -0.42 -26.13
C TRP A 210 -15.65 -0.36 -26.52
N GLN A 211 -14.76 -0.56 -25.57
CA GLN A 211 -13.32 -0.70 -25.77
C GLN A 211 -12.82 -1.91 -24.95
N THR A 212 -11.74 -2.53 -25.38
CA THR A 212 -11.07 -3.59 -24.61
C THR A 212 -10.09 -2.99 -23.61
N LEU A 213 -10.11 -3.53 -22.39
CA LEU A 213 -9.15 -3.24 -21.34
C LEU A 213 -8.03 -4.28 -21.43
N ILE A 214 -6.78 -3.82 -21.51
CA ILE A 214 -5.59 -4.67 -21.49
C ILE A 214 -4.81 -4.40 -20.20
N GLU A 215 -4.72 -5.41 -19.35
CA GLU A 215 -3.88 -5.39 -18.13
C GLU A 215 -2.64 -6.24 -18.33
N ALA A 216 -1.52 -5.77 -17.78
CA ALA A 216 -0.25 -6.46 -17.72
C ALA A 216 0.34 -6.27 -16.31
N HIS A 217 0.96 -7.32 -15.77
CA HIS A 217 1.72 -7.25 -14.52
C HIS A 217 3.06 -7.95 -14.70
N ILE A 218 4.12 -7.37 -14.15
CA ILE A 218 5.48 -7.91 -14.22
C ILE A 218 6.16 -7.74 -12.87
N ASP A 219 6.97 -8.73 -12.52
CA ASP A 219 7.93 -8.67 -11.43
C ASP A 219 9.31 -8.37 -11.98
N ILE A 220 9.91 -7.28 -11.49
CA ILE A 220 11.18 -6.76 -12.01
C ILE A 220 12.13 -6.54 -10.85
N ARG A 221 13.40 -6.82 -11.12
CA ARG A 221 14.52 -6.48 -10.24
C ARG A 221 15.20 -5.25 -10.78
N THR A 222 15.39 -4.23 -9.95
CA THR A 222 16.28 -3.12 -10.27
C THR A 222 17.72 -3.48 -9.93
N THR A 223 18.65 -2.70 -10.47
CA THR A 223 20.10 -2.70 -10.18
C THR A 223 20.39 -2.63 -8.67
N ASP A 224 19.66 -1.78 -7.95
CA ASP A 224 19.75 -1.58 -6.50
C ASP A 224 19.32 -2.80 -5.64
N GLY A 225 18.79 -3.84 -6.27
CA GLY A 225 18.30 -5.04 -5.60
C GLY A 225 16.87 -4.92 -5.04
N TYR A 226 16.09 -3.92 -5.47
CA TYR A 226 14.67 -3.87 -5.17
C TYR A 226 13.88 -4.79 -6.10
N LEU A 227 12.91 -5.51 -5.53
CA LEU A 227 11.93 -6.27 -6.29
C LEU A 227 10.63 -5.47 -6.38
N LEU A 228 10.24 -5.10 -7.59
CA LEU A 228 9.05 -4.30 -7.89
C LEU A 228 8.04 -5.14 -8.67
N ARG A 229 6.75 -4.97 -8.34
CA ARG A 229 5.64 -5.42 -9.19
C ARG A 229 4.96 -4.22 -9.81
N LEU A 230 5.08 -4.09 -11.12
CA LEU A 230 4.44 -3.03 -11.90
C LEU A 230 3.15 -3.56 -12.51
N PHE A 231 2.10 -2.77 -12.42
CA PHE A 231 0.81 -3.00 -13.07
C PHE A 231 0.60 -1.94 -14.12
N THR A 232 0.45 -2.37 -15.37
CA THR A 232 0.21 -1.48 -16.51
C THR A 232 -1.19 -1.73 -17.05
N ILE A 233 -1.90 -0.64 -17.35
CA ILE A 233 -3.21 -0.65 -17.98
C ILE A 233 -3.12 0.04 -19.33
N ALA A 234 -3.88 -0.45 -20.30
CA ALA A 234 -4.07 0.21 -21.58
C ALA A 234 -5.51 0.01 -22.07
N PHE A 235 -5.96 0.95 -22.88
CA PHE A 235 -7.25 0.88 -23.55
C PHE A 235 -7.06 0.94 -25.06
N THR A 236 -7.95 0.29 -25.78
CA THR A 236 -7.98 0.40 -27.24
C THR A 236 -8.53 1.75 -27.67
N LYS A 237 -7.90 2.35 -28.68
CA LYS A 237 -8.31 3.62 -29.26
C LYS A 237 -9.28 3.39 -30.41
N ARG A 238 -10.29 4.25 -30.49
CA ARG A 238 -11.16 4.34 -31.67
C ARG A 238 -10.47 5.14 -32.75
N ARG A 239 -10.44 4.61 -33.98
CA ARG A 239 -9.97 5.39 -35.14
C ARG A 239 -11.03 6.46 -35.49
N PRO A 240 -10.63 7.68 -35.88
CA PRO A 240 -11.58 8.76 -36.17
C PRO A 240 -12.58 8.36 -37.27
N ASN A 241 -12.12 7.66 -38.30
CA ASN A 241 -12.96 7.25 -39.45
C ASN A 241 -13.72 5.93 -39.22
N GLN A 242 -13.82 5.47 -37.97
CA GLN A 242 -14.44 4.19 -37.66
C GLN A 242 -15.97 4.33 -37.50
N ILE A 243 -16.72 3.69 -38.40
CA ILE A 243 -18.19 3.65 -38.36
C ILE A 243 -18.69 2.80 -37.18
N LYS A 244 -18.03 1.66 -36.92
CA LYS A 244 -18.39 0.77 -35.80
C LYS A 244 -18.20 1.49 -34.47
N LYS A 245 -19.21 1.40 -33.59
CA LYS A 245 -19.15 1.95 -32.23
C LYS A 245 -18.14 1.21 -31.32
N THR A 246 -17.91 -0.08 -31.58
CA THR A 246 -17.08 -0.96 -30.75
C THR A 246 -15.65 -1.06 -31.26
N THR A 247 -14.70 -1.12 -30.32
CA THR A 247 -13.25 -1.22 -30.57
C THR A 247 -12.67 -2.36 -29.75
N TYR A 248 -13.05 -3.59 -30.11
CA TYR A 248 -12.57 -4.77 -29.41
C TYR A 248 -11.37 -5.38 -30.12
N ALA A 249 -10.25 -5.52 -29.40
CA ALA A 249 -9.11 -6.29 -29.86
C ALA A 249 -9.42 -7.80 -29.80
N LYS A 250 -8.91 -8.56 -30.77
CA LYS A 250 -8.98 -10.03 -30.75
C LYS A 250 -8.09 -10.58 -29.62
N SER A 251 -8.42 -11.76 -29.10
CA SER A 251 -7.64 -12.39 -28.02
C SER A 251 -6.17 -12.63 -28.39
N SER A 252 -5.87 -12.88 -29.68
CA SER A 252 -4.48 -12.98 -30.18
C SER A 252 -3.74 -11.65 -30.05
N GLN A 253 -4.34 -10.56 -30.52
CA GLN A 253 -3.79 -9.20 -30.42
C GLN A 253 -3.56 -8.79 -28.97
N ILE A 254 -4.47 -9.14 -28.05
CA ILE A 254 -4.30 -8.85 -26.62
C ILE A 254 -3.05 -9.55 -26.05
N ARG A 255 -2.78 -10.79 -26.46
CA ARG A 255 -1.58 -11.53 -26.03
C ARG A 255 -0.31 -10.93 -26.59
N GLU A 256 -0.31 -10.56 -27.87
CA GLU A 256 0.83 -9.90 -28.52
C GLU A 256 1.13 -8.52 -27.88
N ILE A 257 0.10 -7.74 -27.56
CA ILE A 257 0.25 -6.44 -26.87
C ILE A 257 0.84 -6.65 -25.48
N ARG A 258 0.37 -7.64 -24.71
CA ARG A 258 0.93 -7.96 -23.39
C ARG A 258 2.40 -8.37 -23.47
N GLN A 259 2.77 -9.15 -24.49
CA GLN A 259 4.16 -9.52 -24.70
C GLN A 259 5.04 -8.29 -24.97
N LYS A 260 4.60 -7.38 -25.85
CA LYS A 260 5.32 -6.12 -26.09
C LYS A 260 5.41 -5.22 -24.86
N MET A 261 4.35 -5.14 -24.06
CA MET A 261 4.40 -4.44 -22.77
C MET A 261 5.47 -5.04 -21.86
N PHE A 262 5.56 -6.37 -21.80
CA PHE A 262 6.56 -7.04 -20.97
C PHE A 262 7.99 -6.74 -21.41
N GLU A 263 8.25 -6.75 -22.72
CA GLU A 263 9.55 -6.46 -23.29
C GLU A 263 10.01 -5.02 -23.01
N ILE A 264 9.13 -4.03 -23.19
CA ILE A 264 9.45 -2.61 -22.99
C ILE A 264 9.68 -2.30 -21.51
N ILE A 265 8.78 -2.78 -20.65
CA ILE A 265 8.89 -2.49 -19.21
C ILE A 265 10.17 -3.13 -18.65
N ASN A 266 10.52 -4.35 -19.06
CA ASN A 266 11.78 -4.98 -18.64
C ASN A 266 13.00 -4.22 -19.13
N ARG A 267 13.01 -3.78 -20.40
CA ARG A 267 14.10 -2.99 -20.96
C ARG A 267 14.36 -1.70 -20.17
N GLU A 268 13.30 -0.95 -19.89
CA GLU A 268 13.41 0.36 -19.24
C GLU A 268 13.67 0.29 -17.73
N THR A 269 13.22 -0.78 -17.08
CA THR A 269 13.25 -0.90 -15.61
C THR A 269 14.48 -1.69 -15.12
N SER A 270 14.97 -2.68 -15.87
CA SER A 270 16.12 -3.48 -15.43
C SER A 270 17.46 -2.75 -15.53
N ALA A 271 17.56 -1.75 -16.41
CA ALA A 271 18.77 -0.94 -16.57
C ALA A 271 18.86 0.24 -15.58
N CYS A 272 17.79 0.53 -14.83
CA CYS A 272 17.67 1.74 -14.02
C CYS A 272 17.61 1.46 -12.53
N ASP A 273 18.14 2.42 -11.78
CA ASP A 273 18.01 2.53 -10.32
C ASP A 273 16.60 2.99 -9.94
N LEU A 274 16.24 2.86 -8.66
CA LEU A 274 14.92 3.33 -8.18
C LEU A 274 14.67 4.82 -8.43
N LYS A 275 15.70 5.65 -8.25
CA LYS A 275 15.61 7.11 -8.45
C LYS A 275 15.26 7.44 -9.90
N GLU A 276 15.94 6.82 -10.84
CA GLU A 276 15.72 7.00 -12.27
C GLU A 276 14.35 6.47 -12.68
N LEU A 277 13.96 5.29 -12.15
CA LEU A 277 12.68 4.67 -12.47
C LEU A 277 11.50 5.56 -12.08
N VAL A 278 11.52 6.18 -10.90
CA VAL A 278 10.43 7.07 -10.52
C VAL A 278 10.46 8.38 -11.31
N SER A 279 11.65 8.87 -11.67
CA SER A 279 11.78 10.01 -12.59
C SER A 279 11.17 9.71 -13.97
N LYS A 280 11.20 8.45 -14.43
CA LYS A 280 10.49 7.99 -15.65
C LYS A 280 8.96 7.86 -15.46
N PHE A 281 8.48 7.66 -14.23
CA PHE A 281 7.04 7.59 -13.96
C PHE A 281 6.34 8.95 -14.05
N VAL A 282 7.03 10.05 -13.71
CA VAL A 282 6.45 11.41 -13.72
C VAL A 282 6.01 11.84 -15.13
N PRO A 283 6.84 11.78 -16.18
CA PRO A 283 6.43 12.11 -17.55
C PRO A 283 5.87 10.92 -18.35
N GLU A 284 5.71 9.74 -17.74
CA GLU A 284 5.17 8.53 -18.37
C GLU A 284 5.92 8.04 -19.61
N VAL A 285 7.26 8.06 -19.57
CA VAL A 285 8.08 7.60 -20.71
C VAL A 285 7.68 6.18 -21.13
N ILE A 286 7.51 5.29 -20.14
CA ILE A 286 7.12 3.89 -20.34
C ILE A 286 5.75 3.79 -21.04
N GLY A 287 4.78 4.63 -20.66
CA GLY A 287 3.44 4.61 -21.26
C GLY A 287 3.47 5.01 -22.73
N ARG A 288 4.23 6.06 -23.05
CA ARG A 288 4.39 6.57 -24.42
C ARG A 288 5.14 5.59 -25.32
N GLU A 289 6.16 4.91 -24.80
CA GLU A 289 6.90 3.90 -25.56
C GLU A 289 6.04 2.68 -25.89
N ILE A 290 5.23 2.21 -24.94
CA ILE A 290 4.26 1.14 -25.18
C ILE A 290 3.27 1.54 -26.27
N GLU A 291 2.74 2.77 -26.24
CA GLU A 291 1.80 3.25 -27.27
C GLU A 291 2.43 3.19 -28.67
N LYS A 292 3.65 3.71 -28.81
CA LYS A 292 4.39 3.71 -30.09
C LYS A 292 4.66 2.29 -30.60
N ALA A 293 5.12 1.37 -29.75
CA ALA A 293 5.46 0.01 -30.14
C ALA A 293 4.23 -0.86 -30.46
N CYS A 294 3.09 -0.58 -29.83
CA CYS A 294 1.83 -1.31 -30.03
C CYS A 294 1.01 -0.79 -31.22
N GLN A 295 1.29 0.41 -31.74
CA GLN A 295 0.54 1.02 -32.84
C GLN A 295 0.47 0.15 -34.10
N GLY A 296 1.48 -0.68 -34.35
CA GLY A 296 1.49 -1.64 -35.47
C GLY A 296 0.53 -2.84 -35.31
N ILE A 297 0.11 -3.19 -34.08
CA ILE A 297 -0.84 -4.29 -33.83
C ILE A 297 -2.26 -3.73 -33.75
N TYR A 298 -2.45 -2.79 -32.82
CA TYR A 298 -3.73 -2.14 -32.56
C TYR A 298 -3.47 -0.77 -31.91
N PRO A 299 -4.14 0.31 -32.34
CA PRO A 299 -3.95 1.61 -31.74
C PRO A 299 -4.44 1.62 -30.28
N LEU A 300 -3.57 2.01 -29.35
CA LEU A 300 -3.88 2.16 -27.93
C LEU A 300 -4.11 3.63 -27.58
N GLN A 301 -4.76 3.86 -26.44
CA GLN A 301 -4.89 5.15 -25.77
C GLN A 301 -4.81 4.93 -24.26
N ASN A 302 -4.47 5.97 -23.52
CA ASN A 302 -4.50 5.95 -22.05
C ASN A 302 -3.68 4.78 -21.48
N VAL A 303 -2.42 4.68 -21.90
CA VAL A 303 -1.49 3.66 -21.41
C VAL A 303 -0.79 4.19 -20.16
N TYR A 304 -1.04 3.56 -19.03
CA TYR A 304 -0.59 4.05 -17.72
C TYR A 304 -0.03 2.92 -16.86
N VAL A 305 0.97 3.24 -16.03
CA VAL A 305 1.41 2.37 -14.93
C VAL A 305 0.48 2.57 -13.74
N ARG A 306 -0.59 1.78 -13.65
CA ARG A 306 -1.64 1.86 -12.60
C ARG A 306 -1.10 1.77 -11.18
N LYS A 307 -0.13 0.87 -10.95
CA LYS A 307 0.37 0.59 -9.61
C LYS A 307 1.80 0.09 -9.65
N ALA A 308 2.63 0.58 -8.73
CA ALA A 308 3.94 0.03 -8.44
C ALA A 308 3.99 -0.42 -6.97
N LYS A 309 4.30 -1.69 -6.73
CA LYS A 309 4.49 -2.25 -5.40
C LYS A 309 5.94 -2.67 -5.22
N ILE A 310 6.58 -2.30 -4.13
CA ILE A 310 7.80 -2.98 -3.69
C ILE A 310 7.39 -4.30 -3.01
N LEU A 311 7.91 -5.40 -3.54
CA LEU A 311 7.77 -6.74 -2.95
C LEU A 311 8.86 -6.98 -1.90
N LYS A 312 10.10 -6.64 -2.26
CA LYS A 312 11.27 -6.82 -1.40
C LYS A 312 12.17 -5.60 -1.51
N ALA A 313 12.49 -5.03 -0.37
CA ALA A 313 13.54 -4.03 -0.24
C ALA A 313 14.87 -4.72 0.11
N PRO A 314 16.01 -4.21 -0.38
CA PRO A 314 17.33 -4.62 0.07
C PRO A 314 17.55 -4.21 1.54
N LYS A 315 18.67 -4.65 2.12
CA LYS A 315 19.04 -4.26 3.48
C LYS A 315 19.16 -2.73 3.57
N TYR A 316 18.68 -2.17 4.67
CA TYR A 316 18.68 -0.74 4.89
C TYR A 316 20.12 -0.22 5.04
N ASP A 317 20.51 0.68 4.13
CA ASP A 317 21.81 1.36 4.12
C ASP A 317 21.57 2.87 4.30
N GLN A 318 22.15 3.45 5.35
CA GLN A 318 21.99 4.88 5.65
C GLN A 318 22.56 5.75 4.53
N ASN A 319 23.72 5.39 3.98
CA ASN A 319 24.42 6.17 2.95
C ASN A 319 23.55 6.38 1.69
N LYS A 320 22.87 5.32 1.21
CA LYS A 320 21.96 5.41 0.06
C LYS A 320 20.78 6.33 0.33
N LEU A 321 20.27 6.36 1.57
CA LEU A 321 19.21 7.28 1.94
C LEU A 321 19.70 8.73 1.94
N PHE A 322 20.90 8.99 2.46
CA PHE A 322 21.49 10.32 2.42
C PHE A 322 21.71 10.82 0.99
N GLU A 323 22.11 9.95 0.06
CA GLU A 323 22.26 10.31 -1.36
C GLU A 323 20.93 10.70 -2.01
N LEU A 324 19.83 10.02 -1.67
CA LEU A 324 18.49 10.36 -2.17
C LEU A 324 18.00 11.73 -1.67
N HIS A 325 18.47 12.16 -0.49
CA HIS A 325 18.18 13.47 0.10
C HIS A 325 19.31 14.49 -0.10
N GLY A 326 20.40 14.08 -0.77
CA GLY A 326 21.61 14.86 -0.96
C GLY A 326 21.37 16.12 -1.77
N GLU A 327 21.81 17.25 -1.21
CA GLU A 327 21.68 18.59 -1.77
C GLU A 327 22.39 18.75 -3.11
N SER A 328 21.66 19.22 -4.11
CA SER A 328 22.19 20.16 -5.09
C SER A 328 21.80 21.56 -4.64
N GLY A 329 22.74 22.27 -3.98
CA GLY A 329 22.80 23.72 -3.68
C GLY A 329 21.71 24.32 -2.79
N GLY A 330 21.98 25.05 -1.69
CA GLY A 330 23.21 25.58 -1.11
C GLY A 330 22.90 26.25 0.24
N ASP A 331 23.97 26.65 0.93
CA ASP A 331 24.03 27.44 2.17
C ASP A 331 23.72 26.73 3.49
N GLU A 332 24.58 25.77 3.87
CA GLU A 332 25.40 25.92 5.09
C GLU A 332 26.57 24.94 5.04
N ALA A 333 27.75 25.49 4.73
CA ALA A 333 29.01 24.79 4.81
C ALA A 333 29.26 24.26 6.23
N GLY A 334 29.53 22.97 6.33
CA GLY A 334 30.53 22.45 7.26
C GLY A 334 30.21 22.53 8.75
N LYS A 335 29.44 21.55 9.24
CA LYS A 335 29.79 20.91 10.52
C LYS A 335 30.08 19.44 10.26
N LYS A 336 31.30 19.16 9.78
CA LYS A 336 31.95 17.87 10.06
C LYS A 336 31.94 17.74 11.58
N VAL A 337 31.10 16.86 12.11
CA VAL A 337 31.29 16.35 13.47
C VAL A 337 32.52 15.46 13.39
N VAL A 338 33.69 16.08 13.52
CA VAL A 338 34.92 15.38 13.86
C VAL A 338 34.69 14.86 15.27
N GLY A 339 34.50 13.55 15.39
CA GLY A 339 34.61 12.87 16.67
C GLY A 339 36.07 12.93 17.12
N GLU A 340 36.47 14.02 17.76
CA GLU A 340 37.65 14.02 18.63
C GLU A 340 37.28 13.30 19.93
N PHE A 341 37.35 11.98 19.90
CA PHE A 341 37.55 11.20 21.11
C PHE A 341 39.02 11.35 21.48
N LYS A 342 39.32 12.28 22.40
CA LYS A 342 40.65 12.43 23.00
C LYS A 342 40.73 11.42 24.15
N GLU A 343 41.41 10.31 23.92
CA GLU A 343 41.81 9.39 24.99
C GLU A 343 42.66 10.18 26.01
N PRO A 344 42.36 10.14 27.33
CA PRO A 344 43.25 10.73 28.31
C PRO A 344 44.54 9.92 28.36
N THR A 345 45.67 10.59 28.17
CA THR A 345 47.01 10.04 28.35
C THR A 345 47.13 9.39 29.73
N PRO A 346 47.62 8.14 29.85
CA PRO A 346 47.86 7.53 31.15
C PRO A 346 48.93 8.32 31.90
N LEU A 347 48.63 8.75 33.13
CA LEU A 347 49.63 9.25 34.06
C LEU A 347 50.59 8.10 34.36
N ALA A 348 51.80 8.20 33.81
CA ALA A 348 52.91 7.39 34.29
C ALA A 348 53.17 7.76 35.75
N SER A 349 53.07 6.77 36.61
CA SER A 349 53.46 6.75 38.02
C SER A 349 54.74 7.53 38.31
N VAL A 350 54.72 8.35 39.36
CA VAL A 350 55.36 8.10 40.68
C VAL A 350 54.52 8.77 41.75
#